data_AF-A0A2V1ITZ4-F1
#
_entry.id   AF-A0A2V1ITZ4-F1
#
_cell.length_a   1.000
_cell.length_b   1.000
_cell.length_c   1.000
_cell.angle_alpha   90.00
_cell.angle_beta   90.00
_cell.angle_gamma   90.00
#
_symmetry.space_group_name_H-M   'P 1'
#
loop_
_entity.id
_entity.type
_entity.pdbx_description
1 polymer ?
#
loop_
_entity_poly.entity_id
_entity_poly.type
_entity_poly.pdbx_seq_one_letter_code
_entity_poly.pdbx_strand_id
1 'polypeptide(L)'
;MVTNKLLYRCPILLILVAFIAASIIVSCSHSRQQAQTIFDAERIADEYPDSALALLNDIDVSEINEDSLKAFYYLVKALAHKVNESSMVPDSFIRFSFEYYKSHNYNRFLRSGNLYALHLFWSSNGKKSLMLLDSLISLPDICDSIMIELLQTRIGVGGAEFDCKNNISYIRYLQKLDKDSANQIEYLYQLCENYQYANNGDSALIIINDLIDYAYANHLGNDQFKYTYEKIGILEELGRYDESNQVTDYVLENAPHNSALPYLYFWKALNYFNMGSYDSSSRELAIADSCAQGRTDVDYNYYESFAGPLREFLEYRQNGKIRLSQLATLNNSQRDLLNRLEYTRLDTEQNALRQENKVLMLKAQNERKTAILIICLLGAIIIGLVALWNIQKRKRKTIEAEERAEALQKMVDELSASKTLSSEHESLRRAMLQQLGIIKMVAETPTEQNRDMLRKISSVENGSDGSLVNWENVYDMIDNLYSGFHSRLHNRHGNVLNEKEEQIIALMVAGFSTKEISVITGQSAATIYVRKSSVRKKLGVPEKEDIVAFLRQETDD
;
A
#
# COMPACT_ATOMS: atom_id res chain seq x y z
N MET A 1 -3.18 -25.90 -46.21
CA MET A 1 -4.15 -24.91 -45.71
C MET A 1 -4.45 -25.16 -44.23
N VAL A 2 -3.47 -24.97 -43.33
CA VAL A 2 -3.61 -25.26 -41.88
C VAL A 2 -3.04 -24.15 -40.97
N THR A 3 -2.41 -23.11 -41.53
CA THR A 3 -1.67 -22.11 -40.74
C THR A 3 -2.49 -20.94 -40.20
N ASN A 4 -3.77 -20.79 -40.56
CA ASN A 4 -4.57 -19.62 -40.13
C ASN A 4 -5.40 -19.80 -38.84
N LYS A 5 -5.35 -20.96 -38.16
CA LYS A 5 -6.15 -21.19 -36.94
C LYS A 5 -5.45 -20.84 -35.62
N LEU A 6 -4.15 -20.52 -35.61
CA LEU A 6 -3.41 -20.15 -34.39
C LEU A 6 -3.40 -18.65 -34.08
N LEU A 7 -3.62 -17.79 -35.08
CA LEU A 7 -3.58 -16.33 -34.90
C LEU A 7 -4.77 -15.73 -34.11
N TYR A 8 -5.85 -16.48 -33.91
CA TYR A 8 -7.04 -16.01 -33.19
C TYR A 8 -7.04 -16.27 -31.67
N ARG A 9 -6.03 -16.95 -31.11
CA ARG A 9 -5.94 -17.24 -29.66
C ARG A 9 -4.92 -16.39 -28.88
N CYS A 10 -4.00 -15.70 -29.57
CA CYS A 10 -2.93 -14.91 -28.92
C CYS A 10 -3.20 -13.41 -28.64
N PRO A 11 -4.17 -12.68 -29.22
CA PRO A 11 -4.23 -11.23 -29.03
C PRO A 11 -4.60 -10.84 -27.59
N ILE A 12 -5.43 -11.63 -26.92
CA ILE A 12 -5.88 -11.35 -25.53
C ILE A 12 -4.74 -11.57 -24.53
N LEU A 13 -3.96 -12.64 -24.70
CA LEU A 13 -2.81 -12.93 -23.83
C LEU A 13 -1.72 -11.86 -23.98
N LEU A 14 -1.46 -11.41 -25.22
CA LEU A 14 -0.50 -10.34 -25.51
C LEU A 14 -0.92 -8.99 -24.92
N ILE A 15 -2.21 -8.64 -24.98
CA ILE A 15 -2.73 -7.42 -24.36
C ILE A 15 -2.59 -7.47 -22.83
N LEU A 16 -2.85 -8.63 -22.22
CA LEU A 16 -2.77 -8.82 -20.77
C LEU A 16 -1.31 -8.75 -20.27
N VAL A 17 -0.37 -9.35 -21.02
CA VAL A 17 1.07 -9.25 -20.74
C VAL A 17 1.58 -7.82 -20.94
N ALA A 18 1.13 -7.12 -21.99
CA ALA A 18 1.50 -5.72 -22.22
C ALA A 18 0.95 -4.79 -21.11
N PHE A 19 -0.26 -5.05 -20.62
CA PHE A 19 -0.85 -4.30 -19.51
C PHE A 19 -0.10 -4.52 -18.18
N ILE A 20 0.26 -5.77 -17.87
CA ILE A 20 1.06 -6.09 -16.68
C ILE A 20 2.45 -5.46 -16.78
N ALA A 21 3.10 -5.56 -17.95
CA ALA A 21 4.40 -4.93 -18.19
C ALA A 21 4.34 -3.41 -18.04
N ALA A 22 3.32 -2.75 -18.62
CA ALA A 22 3.11 -1.31 -18.47
C ALA A 22 2.86 -0.90 -17.01
N SER A 23 2.10 -1.69 -16.25
CA SER A 23 1.80 -1.43 -14.84
C SER A 23 3.06 -1.51 -13.95
N ILE A 24 3.93 -2.50 -14.22
CA ILE A 24 5.21 -2.66 -13.51
C ILE A 24 6.16 -1.50 -13.86
N ILE A 25 6.22 -1.09 -15.13
CA ILE A 25 7.08 0.02 -15.57
C ILE A 25 6.66 1.34 -14.91
N VAL A 26 5.35 1.62 -14.84
CA VAL A 26 4.84 2.85 -14.18
C VAL A 26 5.14 2.85 -12.69
N SER A 27 4.92 1.72 -11.98
CA SER A 27 5.21 1.62 -10.54
C SER A 27 6.70 1.78 -10.22
N CYS A 28 7.59 1.19 -11.03
CA CYS A 28 9.03 1.36 -10.87
C CYS A 28 9.49 2.80 -11.17
N SER A 29 8.86 3.47 -12.14
CA SER A 29 9.19 4.86 -12.48
C SER A 29 8.82 5.83 -11.35
N HIS A 30 7.68 5.63 -10.68
CA HIS A 30 7.22 6.46 -9.58
C HIS A 30 8.12 6.36 -8.34
N SER A 31 8.44 5.13 -7.92
CA SER A 31 9.35 4.89 -6.78
C SER A 31 10.74 5.51 -7.03
N ARG A 32 11.25 5.40 -8.26
CA ARG A 32 12.52 6.02 -8.65
C ARG A 32 12.47 7.54 -8.60
N GLN A 33 11.36 8.15 -9.01
CA GLN A 33 11.16 9.59 -8.97
C GLN A 33 11.07 10.11 -7.52
N GLN A 34 10.35 9.41 -6.64
CA GLN A 34 10.29 9.73 -5.21
C GLN A 34 11.68 9.66 -4.58
N ALA A 35 12.43 8.58 -4.85
CA ALA A 35 13.79 8.44 -4.36
C ALA A 35 14.68 9.60 -4.80
N GLN A 36 14.64 9.95 -6.10
CA GLN A 36 15.40 11.07 -6.64
C GLN A 36 15.03 12.40 -5.95
N THR A 37 13.75 12.64 -5.70
CA THR A 37 13.28 13.85 -5.02
C THR A 37 13.83 13.95 -3.60
N ILE A 38 13.89 12.83 -2.85
CA ILE A 38 14.47 12.79 -1.50
C ILE A 38 15.98 13.07 -1.54
N PHE A 39 16.70 12.51 -2.52
CA PHE A 39 18.13 12.81 -2.71
C PHE A 39 18.38 14.27 -3.09
N ASP A 40 17.55 14.84 -3.97
CA ASP A 40 17.67 16.25 -4.34
C ASP A 40 17.37 17.16 -3.14
N ALA A 41 16.41 16.79 -2.29
CA ALA A 41 16.11 17.48 -1.04
C ALA A 41 17.29 17.40 -0.04
N GLU A 42 17.93 16.23 0.13
CA GLU A 42 19.12 16.11 0.98
C GLU A 42 20.24 17.05 0.53
N ARG A 43 20.51 17.10 -0.78
CA ARG A 43 21.60 17.91 -1.33
C ARG A 43 21.43 19.41 -1.04
N ILE A 44 20.19 19.90 -0.97
CA ILE A 44 19.90 21.32 -0.76
C ILE A 44 19.51 21.63 0.69
N ALA A 45 19.36 20.64 1.57
CA ALA A 45 18.84 20.84 2.93
C ALA A 45 19.69 21.78 3.77
N ASP A 46 21.01 21.78 3.57
CA ASP A 46 21.95 22.62 4.33
C ASP A 46 21.92 24.09 3.87
N GLU A 47 21.70 24.37 2.58
CA GLU A 47 21.71 25.72 2.02
C GLU A 47 20.31 26.33 1.86
N TYR A 48 19.30 25.50 1.59
CA TYR A 48 17.92 25.89 1.28
C TYR A 48 16.91 24.97 2.00
N PRO A 49 16.90 24.96 3.36
CA PRO A 49 16.10 24.03 4.14
C PRO A 49 14.59 24.16 3.87
N ASP A 50 14.07 25.37 3.69
CA ASP A 50 12.66 25.60 3.33
C ASP A 50 12.28 24.96 1.99
N SER A 51 13.18 25.04 1.00
CA SER A 51 12.97 24.42 -0.31
C SER A 51 13.05 22.89 -0.23
N ALA A 52 13.98 22.35 0.58
CA ALA A 52 14.04 20.92 0.88
C ALA A 52 12.74 20.43 1.53
N LEU A 53 12.23 21.15 2.52
CA LEU A 53 10.97 20.83 3.19
C LEU A 53 9.78 20.89 2.22
N ALA A 54 9.74 21.88 1.31
CA ALA A 54 8.71 21.94 0.27
C ALA A 54 8.73 20.70 -0.63
N LEU A 55 9.91 20.28 -1.11
CA LEU A 55 10.06 19.06 -1.91
C LEU A 55 9.61 17.80 -1.16
N LEU A 56 9.94 17.70 0.14
CA LEU A 56 9.60 16.55 0.96
C LEU A 56 8.12 16.50 1.35
N ASN A 57 7.47 17.65 1.49
CA ASN A 57 6.05 17.73 1.84
C ASN A 57 5.14 17.32 0.67
N ASP A 58 5.63 17.39 -0.57
CA ASP A 58 4.91 16.91 -1.75
C ASP A 58 4.92 15.36 -1.90
N ILE A 59 5.74 14.66 -1.10
CA ILE A 59 5.85 13.20 -1.15
C ILE A 59 4.83 12.56 -0.22
N ASP A 60 3.95 11.71 -0.78
CA ASP A 60 3.11 10.83 0.01
C ASP A 60 3.92 9.63 0.53
N VAL A 61 4.35 9.72 1.79
CA VAL A 61 5.17 8.71 2.47
C VAL A 61 4.49 7.34 2.54
N SER A 62 3.15 7.29 2.49
CA SER A 62 2.41 6.02 2.50
C SER A 62 2.61 5.19 1.23
N GLU A 63 3.06 5.83 0.14
CA GLU A 63 3.35 5.18 -1.14
C GLU A 63 4.78 4.64 -1.23
N ILE A 64 5.65 5.06 -0.31
CA ILE A 64 6.98 4.49 -0.17
C ILE A 64 6.81 3.10 0.42
N ASN A 65 7.22 2.06 -0.28
CA ASN A 65 7.16 0.68 0.23
C ASN A 65 8.48 0.24 0.86
N GLU A 66 9.59 0.87 0.49
CA GLU A 66 10.93 0.49 0.94
C GLU A 66 11.27 1.19 2.27
N ASP A 67 11.50 0.43 3.33
CA ASP A 67 11.84 0.95 4.65
C ASP A 67 13.14 1.76 4.64
N SER A 68 14.10 1.41 3.77
CA SER A 68 15.35 2.16 3.59
C SER A 68 15.09 3.59 3.15
N LEU A 69 14.13 3.76 2.22
CA LEU A 69 13.76 5.04 1.64
C LEU A 69 12.89 5.84 2.60
N LYS A 70 12.00 5.19 3.37
CA LYS A 70 11.27 5.85 4.47
C LYS A 70 12.21 6.38 5.54
N ALA A 71 13.17 5.56 5.99
CA ALA A 71 14.15 5.97 6.99
C ALA A 71 14.99 7.14 6.47
N PHE A 72 15.33 7.14 5.18
CA PHE A 72 16.04 8.24 4.56
C PHE A 72 15.18 9.51 4.47
N TYR A 73 13.91 9.40 4.04
CA TYR A 73 12.96 10.50 4.00
C TYR A 73 12.84 11.22 5.36
N TYR A 74 12.58 10.47 6.44
CA TYR A 74 12.42 11.07 7.77
C TYR A 74 13.72 11.67 8.31
N LEU A 75 14.88 11.09 7.96
CA LEU A 75 16.19 11.64 8.31
C LEU A 75 16.39 13.01 7.65
N VAL A 76 16.14 13.11 6.34
CA VAL A 76 16.34 14.35 5.57
C VAL A 76 15.34 15.43 6.00
N LYS A 77 14.09 15.06 6.25
CA LYS A 77 13.06 15.98 6.75
C LYS A 77 13.46 16.59 8.09
N ALA A 78 13.86 15.75 9.04
CA ALA A 78 14.35 16.18 10.35
C ALA A 78 15.61 17.06 10.24
N LEU A 79 16.54 16.71 9.35
CA LEU A 79 17.73 17.53 9.08
C LEU A 79 17.34 18.93 8.57
N ALA A 80 16.44 19.00 7.59
CA ALA A 80 15.99 20.28 7.05
C ALA A 80 15.28 21.13 8.12
N HIS A 81 14.46 20.52 8.99
CA HIS A 81 13.87 21.24 10.12
C HIS A 81 14.92 21.76 11.12
N LYS A 82 15.96 20.97 11.44
CA LYS A 82 17.09 21.38 12.28
C LYS A 82 17.80 22.59 11.68
N VAL A 83 18.16 22.54 10.38
CA VAL A 83 18.87 23.62 9.69
C VAL A 83 18.00 24.88 9.59
N ASN A 84 16.68 24.71 9.43
CA ASN A 84 15.73 25.82 9.42
C ASN A 84 15.45 26.44 10.80
N GLU A 85 16.10 25.95 11.86
CA GLU A 85 15.82 26.32 13.26
C GLU A 85 14.33 26.21 13.64
N SER A 86 13.64 25.27 13.00
CA SER A 86 12.19 25.10 13.12
C SER A 86 11.85 23.86 13.95
N SER A 87 10.72 23.89 14.65
CA SER A 87 10.32 22.79 15.53
C SER A 87 10.17 21.45 14.78
N MET A 88 10.94 20.44 15.19
CA MET A 88 10.82 19.02 14.79
C MET A 88 9.75 18.27 15.59
N VAL A 89 8.89 18.94 16.34
CA VAL A 89 7.74 18.29 17.01
C VAL A 89 6.87 17.50 16.01
N PRO A 90 6.60 18.00 14.78
CA PRO A 90 5.89 17.22 13.76
C PRO A 90 6.65 15.99 13.25
N ASP A 91 7.98 15.94 13.40
CA ASP A 91 8.84 14.86 12.89
C ASP A 91 8.95 13.67 13.84
N SER A 92 7.85 13.29 14.49
CA SER A 92 7.81 12.15 15.43
C SER A 92 8.36 10.83 14.85
N PHE A 93 8.38 10.70 13.53
CA PHE A 93 8.91 9.53 12.82
C PHE A 93 10.43 9.52 12.66
N ILE A 94 11.19 10.53 13.13
CA ILE A 94 12.67 10.46 13.16
C ILE A 94 13.17 9.25 13.98
N ARG A 95 12.39 8.82 14.97
CA ARG A 95 12.64 7.59 15.72
C ARG A 95 12.69 6.35 14.80
N PHE A 96 11.87 6.31 13.74
CA PHE A 96 11.91 5.22 12.77
C PHE A 96 13.28 5.15 12.09
N SER A 97 13.83 6.28 11.63
CA SER A 97 15.17 6.33 11.04
C SER A 97 16.26 5.90 12.02
N PHE A 98 16.15 6.35 13.28
CA PHE A 98 17.07 5.98 14.35
C PHE A 98 17.11 4.46 14.59
N GLU A 99 15.94 3.83 14.74
CA GLU A 99 15.85 2.38 14.94
C GLU A 99 16.27 1.60 13.68
N TYR A 100 15.91 2.09 12.49
CA TYR A 100 16.29 1.49 11.22
C TYR A 100 17.80 1.48 11.05
N TYR A 101 18.47 2.64 11.17
CA TYR A 101 19.90 2.71 10.87
C TYR A 101 20.80 2.04 11.90
N LYS A 102 20.30 1.77 13.12
CA LYS A 102 21.03 1.08 14.19
C LYS A 102 21.72 -0.21 13.76
N SER A 103 21.12 -0.97 12.84
CA SER A 103 21.69 -2.22 12.30
C SER A 103 22.13 -2.13 10.83
N HIS A 104 21.99 -0.97 10.18
CA HIS A 104 22.21 -0.82 8.73
C HIS A 104 23.33 0.15 8.35
N ASN A 105 23.51 1.25 9.10
CA ASN A 105 24.52 2.24 8.79
C ASN A 105 24.89 3.07 10.04
N TYR A 106 26.12 2.92 10.51
CA TYR A 106 26.57 3.54 11.76
C TYR A 106 26.53 5.07 11.75
N ASN A 107 26.99 5.71 10.67
CA ASN A 107 27.00 7.17 10.57
C ASN A 107 25.57 7.74 10.51
N ARG A 108 24.68 7.10 9.75
CA ARG A 108 23.27 7.50 9.70
C ARG A 108 22.54 7.22 11.01
N PHE A 109 22.93 6.18 11.74
CA PHE A 109 22.43 5.90 13.09
C PHE A 109 22.79 7.04 14.05
N LEU A 110 24.04 7.50 14.07
CA LEU A 110 24.45 8.61 14.92
C LEU A 110 23.74 9.92 14.55
N ARG A 111 23.63 10.23 13.25
CA ARG A 111 22.92 11.43 12.76
C ARG A 111 21.42 11.40 13.09
N SER A 112 20.75 10.28 12.84
CA SER A 112 19.34 10.12 13.22
C SER A 112 19.14 10.15 14.73
N GLY A 113 20.10 9.63 15.52
CA GLY A 113 20.09 9.73 16.98
C GLY A 113 20.21 11.17 17.48
N ASN A 114 21.11 11.96 16.87
CA ASN A 114 21.25 13.39 17.14
C ASN A 114 19.93 14.14 16.91
N LEU A 115 19.32 13.91 15.74
CA LEU A 115 18.04 14.50 15.36
C LEU A 115 16.88 14.02 16.26
N TYR A 116 16.86 12.74 16.64
CA TYR A 116 15.86 12.22 17.56
C TYR A 116 15.98 12.84 18.96
N ALA A 117 17.20 13.10 19.45
CA ALA A 117 17.39 13.84 20.69
C ALA A 117 16.83 15.27 20.59
N LEU A 118 17.07 15.98 19.48
CA LEU A 118 16.52 17.31 19.27
C LEU A 118 14.98 17.31 19.23
N HIS A 119 14.38 16.31 18.59
CA HIS A 119 12.92 16.08 18.65
C HIS A 119 12.43 15.89 20.10
N LEU A 120 13.13 15.09 20.91
CA LEU A 120 12.79 14.90 22.33
C LEU A 120 12.87 16.21 23.11
N PHE A 121 13.89 17.03 22.87
CA PHE A 121 14.04 18.34 23.51
C PHE A 121 12.85 19.26 23.19
N TRP A 122 12.51 19.44 21.92
CA TRP A 122 11.36 20.27 21.53
C TRP A 122 9.99 19.69 21.91
N SER A 123 9.94 18.38 22.18
CA SER A 123 8.79 17.71 22.78
C SER A 123 8.79 17.79 24.32
N SER A 124 9.48 18.78 24.91
CA SER A 124 9.57 19.04 26.36
C SER A 124 10.13 17.86 27.18
N ASN A 125 10.97 17.02 26.55
CA ASN A 125 11.65 15.89 27.19
C ASN A 125 13.17 16.10 27.25
N GLY A 126 13.62 17.29 27.68
CA GLY A 126 15.04 17.66 27.71
C GLY A 126 15.95 16.67 28.43
N LYS A 127 15.56 16.18 29.61
CA LYS A 127 16.32 15.12 30.32
C LYS A 127 16.55 13.85 29.48
N LYS A 128 15.55 13.40 28.72
CA LYS A 128 15.70 12.23 27.84
C LYS A 128 16.56 12.54 26.63
N SER A 129 16.47 13.77 26.10
CA SER A 129 17.36 14.25 25.04
C SER A 129 18.83 14.19 25.50
N LEU A 130 19.13 14.76 26.67
CA LEU A 130 20.47 14.73 27.26
C LEU A 130 20.98 13.31 27.45
N MET A 131 20.18 12.42 28.06
CA MET A 131 20.55 11.01 28.25
C MET A 131 20.85 10.29 26.92
N LEU A 132 20.08 10.56 25.87
CA LEU A 132 20.31 9.97 24.56
C LEU A 132 21.62 10.51 23.95
N LEU A 133 21.84 11.82 23.98
CA LEU A 133 23.07 12.44 23.46
C LEU A 133 24.30 11.92 24.19
N ASP A 134 24.26 11.83 25.51
CA ASP A 134 25.36 11.31 26.33
C ASP A 134 25.66 9.84 25.96
N SER A 135 24.62 9.04 25.72
CA SER A 135 24.79 7.66 25.27
C SER A 135 25.42 7.56 23.88
N LEU A 136 25.04 8.45 22.95
CA LEU A 136 25.59 8.46 21.59
C LEU A 136 27.06 8.91 21.58
N ILE A 137 27.39 9.98 22.32
CA ILE A 137 28.76 10.51 22.43
C ILE A 137 29.71 9.49 23.06
N SER A 138 29.20 8.60 23.91
CA SER A 138 30.00 7.54 24.54
C SER A 138 30.36 6.36 23.63
N LEU A 139 29.79 6.29 22.41
CA LEU A 139 30.05 5.19 21.49
C LEU A 139 31.46 5.30 20.86
N PRO A 140 32.12 4.17 20.57
CA PRO A 140 33.44 4.16 19.95
C PRO A 140 33.40 4.54 18.46
N ASP A 141 34.57 4.82 17.89
CA ASP A 141 34.78 4.94 16.43
C ASP A 141 33.89 5.99 15.72
N ILE A 142 33.50 7.06 16.43
CA ILE A 142 32.78 8.19 15.86
C ILE A 142 33.78 9.08 15.12
N CYS A 143 33.52 9.39 13.85
CA CYS A 143 34.34 10.36 13.12
C CYS A 143 34.15 11.79 13.66
N ASP A 144 35.21 12.58 13.63
CA ASP A 144 35.26 13.91 14.26
C ASP A 144 34.12 14.83 13.82
N SER A 145 33.72 14.82 12.54
CA SER A 145 32.62 15.66 12.04
C SER A 145 31.28 15.32 12.71
N ILE A 146 30.95 14.04 12.88
CA ILE A 146 29.72 13.60 13.56
C ILE A 146 29.83 13.86 15.06
N MET A 147 31.01 13.68 15.66
CA MET A 147 31.23 14.01 17.07
C MET A 147 31.01 15.50 17.34
N ILE A 148 31.51 16.39 16.46
CA ILE A 148 31.25 17.83 16.52
C ILE A 148 29.74 18.10 16.45
N GLU A 149 29.02 17.51 15.48
CA GLU A 149 27.56 17.68 15.35
C GLU A 149 26.79 17.22 16.62
N LEU A 150 27.23 16.13 17.26
CA LEU A 150 26.63 15.61 18.50
C LEU A 150 26.92 16.54 19.69
N LEU A 151 28.18 16.98 19.82
CA LEU A 151 28.59 17.88 20.89
C LEU A 151 27.87 19.23 20.80
N GLN A 152 27.75 19.81 19.61
CA GLN A 152 27.02 21.06 19.39
C GLN A 152 25.56 20.95 19.84
N THR A 153 24.85 19.90 19.43
CA THR A 153 23.47 19.68 19.90
C THR A 153 23.42 19.47 21.41
N ARG A 154 24.34 18.67 21.97
CA ARG A 154 24.40 18.41 23.42
C ARG A 154 24.69 19.65 24.24
N ILE A 155 25.53 20.54 23.72
CA ILE A 155 25.87 21.80 24.37
C ILE A 155 24.67 22.75 24.35
N GLY A 156 23.99 22.87 23.21
CA GLY A 156 22.77 23.68 23.08
C GLY A 156 21.64 23.21 24.00
N VAL A 157 21.32 21.90 23.99
CA VAL A 157 20.31 21.33 24.89
C VAL A 157 20.74 21.44 26.35
N GLY A 158 22.02 21.20 26.64
CA GLY A 158 22.57 21.31 27.99
C GLY A 158 22.49 22.73 28.56
N GLY A 159 22.71 23.74 27.74
CA GLY A 159 22.53 25.14 28.12
C GLY A 159 21.07 25.46 28.44
N ALA A 160 20.15 25.07 27.55
CA ALA A 160 18.71 25.31 27.72
C ALA A 160 18.11 24.61 28.96
N GLU A 161 18.62 23.44 29.31
CA GLU A 161 18.19 22.67 30.49
C GLU A 161 18.99 23.00 31.77
N PHE A 162 19.89 24.00 31.71
CA PHE A 162 20.79 24.39 32.81
C PHE A 162 21.67 23.25 33.36
N ASP A 163 22.08 22.31 32.50
CA ASP A 163 23.02 21.23 32.82
C ASP A 163 24.49 21.71 32.76
N CYS A 164 24.74 22.92 33.24
CA CYS A 164 25.95 23.69 32.94
C CYS A 164 27.24 23.02 33.44
N LYS A 165 27.17 22.33 34.59
CA LYS A 165 28.32 21.62 35.18
C LYS A 165 28.85 20.53 34.25
N ASN A 166 27.97 19.74 33.66
CA ASN A 166 28.36 18.69 32.71
C ASN A 166 28.74 19.33 31.36
N ASN A 167 28.01 20.37 30.95
CA ASN A 167 28.23 21.07 29.69
C ASN A 167 29.67 21.60 29.52
N ILE A 168 30.28 22.11 30.59
CA ILE A 168 31.68 22.58 30.59
C ILE A 168 32.63 21.53 30.00
N SER A 169 32.46 20.25 30.36
CA SER A 169 33.33 19.17 29.87
C SER A 169 33.14 18.89 28.38
N TYR A 170 31.90 18.96 27.90
CA TYR A 170 31.56 18.80 26.48
C TYR A 170 32.06 19.99 25.64
N ILE A 171 31.94 21.23 26.14
CA ILE A 171 32.45 22.42 25.46
C ILE A 171 33.97 22.33 25.32
N ARG A 172 34.69 21.94 26.39
CA ARG A 172 36.15 21.75 26.33
C ARG A 172 36.54 20.63 25.37
N TYR A 173 35.76 19.56 25.29
CA TYR A 173 36.00 18.49 24.32
C TYR A 173 35.80 19.02 22.89
N LEU A 174 34.72 19.76 22.63
CA LEU A 174 34.46 20.40 21.35
C LEU A 174 35.58 21.36 20.93
N GLN A 175 36.04 22.23 21.83
CA GLN A 175 37.15 23.16 21.56
C GLN A 175 38.43 22.44 21.15
N LYS A 176 38.75 21.31 21.79
CA LYS A 176 39.92 20.49 21.45
C LYS A 176 39.77 19.82 20.10
N LEU A 177 38.56 19.40 19.76
CA LEU A 177 38.25 18.68 18.52
C LEU A 177 38.20 19.63 17.31
N ASP A 178 37.56 20.79 17.46
CA ASP A 178 37.29 21.77 16.40
C ASP A 178 38.29 22.94 16.41
N LYS A 179 39.57 22.64 16.66
CA LYS A 179 40.61 23.61 17.06
C LYS A 179 40.78 24.82 16.12
N ASP A 180 40.66 24.62 14.81
CA ASP A 180 40.95 25.64 13.79
C ASP A 180 39.68 26.32 13.24
N SER A 181 38.57 26.20 13.96
CA SER A 181 37.27 26.73 13.57
C SER A 181 37.13 28.23 13.85
N ALA A 182 36.41 28.93 12.97
CA ALA A 182 35.98 30.30 13.23
C ALA A 182 35.05 30.41 14.46
N ASN A 183 34.48 29.29 14.92
CA ASN A 183 33.55 29.23 16.04
C ASN A 183 34.24 29.19 17.42
N GLN A 184 35.57 29.23 17.50
CA GLN A 184 36.29 29.15 18.79
C GLN A 184 35.87 30.23 19.79
N ILE A 185 35.57 31.44 19.32
CA ILE A 185 35.07 32.55 20.15
C ILE A 185 33.67 32.25 20.68
N GLU A 186 32.82 31.66 19.86
CA GLU A 186 31.47 31.24 20.26
C GLU A 186 31.53 30.13 21.32
N TYR A 187 32.41 29.14 21.15
CA TYR A 187 32.63 28.10 22.17
C TYR A 187 33.16 28.68 23.48
N LEU A 188 34.02 29.70 23.41
CA LEU A 188 34.54 30.39 24.58
C LEU A 188 33.43 31.18 25.30
N TYR A 189 32.53 31.83 24.54
CA TYR A 189 31.35 32.48 25.09
C TYR A 189 30.41 31.49 25.78
N GLN A 190 30.07 30.37 25.15
CA GLN A 190 29.26 29.31 25.77
C GLN A 190 29.93 28.75 27.04
N LEU A 191 31.26 28.63 27.04
CA LEU A 191 32.01 28.20 28.22
C LEU A 191 31.88 29.22 29.37
N CYS A 192 31.91 30.52 29.06
CA CYS A 192 31.69 31.60 30.02
C CYS A 192 30.31 31.49 30.69
N GLU A 193 29.24 31.40 29.89
CA GLU A 193 27.87 31.29 30.41
C GLU A 193 27.70 30.04 31.29
N ASN A 194 28.22 28.89 30.83
CA ASN A 194 28.12 27.66 31.61
C ASN A 194 28.96 27.69 32.90
N TYR A 195 30.07 28.44 32.94
CA TYR A 195 30.79 28.67 34.19
C TYR A 195 30.00 29.53 35.17
N GLN A 196 29.34 30.57 34.69
CA GLN A 196 28.49 31.43 35.51
C GLN A 196 27.38 30.62 36.19
N TYR A 197 26.58 29.89 35.40
CA TYR A 197 25.46 29.09 35.94
C TYR A 197 25.92 27.83 36.71
N ALA A 198 27.18 27.40 36.55
CA ALA A 198 27.78 26.35 37.37
C ALA A 198 28.34 26.83 38.71
N ASN A 199 28.19 28.13 39.04
CA ASN A 199 28.76 28.79 40.23
C ASN A 199 30.29 28.82 40.24
N ASN A 200 30.90 29.00 39.07
CA ASN A 200 32.34 29.14 38.86
C ASN A 200 32.68 30.55 38.33
N GLY A 201 32.19 31.59 39.04
CA GLY A 201 32.24 32.99 38.59
C GLY A 201 33.65 33.50 38.28
N ASP A 202 34.68 33.08 39.03
CA ASP A 202 36.06 33.50 38.75
C ASP A 202 36.54 33.04 37.36
N SER A 203 36.14 31.83 36.95
CA SER A 203 36.48 31.30 35.62
C SER A 203 35.71 32.02 34.52
N ALA A 204 34.43 32.32 34.76
CA ALA A 204 33.62 33.12 33.85
C ALA A 204 34.22 34.53 33.68
N LEU A 205 34.67 35.16 34.77
CA LEU A 205 35.24 36.50 34.74
C LEU A 205 36.56 36.57 33.96
N ILE A 206 37.42 35.55 34.05
CA ILE A 206 38.63 35.50 33.21
C ILE A 206 38.23 35.46 31.74
N ILE A 207 37.32 34.55 31.40
CA ILE A 207 36.91 34.33 30.01
C ILE A 207 36.20 35.55 29.42
N ILE A 208 35.31 36.21 30.18
CA ILE A 208 34.60 37.39 29.66
C ILE A 208 35.55 38.55 29.39
N ASN A 209 36.64 38.70 30.16
CA ASN A 209 37.67 39.70 29.86
C ASN A 209 38.40 39.37 28.56
N ASP A 210 38.78 38.10 28.35
CA ASP A 210 39.42 37.67 27.09
C ASP A 210 38.50 37.93 25.88
N LEU A 211 37.19 37.72 26.04
CA LEU A 211 36.18 37.99 25.01
C LEU A 211 36.05 39.50 24.71
N ILE A 212 36.05 40.34 25.75
CA ILE A 212 36.04 41.81 25.59
C ILE A 212 37.30 42.29 24.86
N ASP A 213 38.48 41.81 25.27
CA ASP A 213 39.76 42.17 24.66
C ASP A 213 39.82 41.73 23.19
N TYR A 214 39.33 40.52 22.90
CA TYR A 214 39.20 40.02 21.52
C TYR A 214 38.26 40.91 20.69
N ALA A 215 37.06 41.22 21.20
CA ALA A 215 36.09 42.03 20.49
C ALA A 215 36.63 43.44 20.21
N TYR A 216 37.34 44.03 21.18
CA TYR A 216 37.99 45.32 21.02
C TYR A 216 39.10 45.28 19.96
N ALA A 217 40.00 44.28 20.02
CA ALA A 217 41.11 44.13 19.07
C ALA A 217 40.64 43.89 17.63
N ASN A 218 39.44 43.33 17.44
CA ASN A 218 38.85 43.03 16.13
C ASN A 218 37.76 44.02 15.71
N HIS A 219 37.58 45.13 16.44
CA HIS A 219 36.58 46.17 16.15
C HIS A 219 35.13 45.66 16.09
N LEU A 220 34.80 44.66 16.91
CA LEU A 220 33.46 44.06 17.02
C LEU A 220 32.63 44.79 18.09
N GLY A 221 32.19 46.02 17.78
CA GLY A 221 31.54 46.91 18.76
C GLY A 221 30.30 46.31 19.44
N ASN A 222 29.46 45.56 18.71
CA ASN A 222 28.28 44.92 19.28
C ASN A 222 28.65 43.81 20.27
N ASP A 223 29.64 42.98 19.93
CA ASP A 223 30.12 41.91 20.81
C ASP A 223 30.85 42.49 22.02
N GLN A 224 31.64 43.54 21.82
CA GLN A 224 32.28 44.25 22.92
C GLN A 224 31.24 44.78 23.92
N PHE A 225 30.16 45.41 23.43
CA PHE A 225 29.06 45.85 24.27
C PHE A 225 28.40 44.67 25.00
N LYS A 226 28.04 43.61 24.26
CA LYS A 226 27.43 42.39 24.80
C LYS A 226 28.27 41.81 25.95
N TYR A 227 29.55 41.54 25.72
CA TYR A 227 30.43 40.96 26.74
C TYR A 227 30.67 41.91 27.92
N THR A 228 30.77 43.21 27.67
CA THR A 228 30.89 44.21 28.75
C THR A 228 29.65 44.26 29.62
N TYR A 229 28.46 44.15 29.02
CA TYR A 229 27.19 44.07 29.74
C TYR A 229 27.11 42.79 30.60
N GLU A 230 27.43 41.62 30.03
CA GLU A 230 27.43 40.35 30.77
C GLU A 230 28.39 40.35 31.97
N LYS A 231 29.55 41.00 31.82
CA LYS A 231 30.52 41.18 32.91
C LYS A 231 29.92 41.86 34.15
N ILE A 232 28.93 42.75 33.99
CA ILE A 232 28.25 43.42 35.12
C ILE A 232 27.61 42.38 36.04
N GLY A 233 26.86 41.43 35.46
CA GLY A 233 26.18 40.37 36.20
C GLY A 233 27.17 39.37 36.81
N ILE A 234 28.25 39.02 36.11
CA ILE A 234 29.31 38.15 36.67
C ILE A 234 29.97 38.80 37.89
N LEU A 235 30.27 40.09 37.84
CA LEU A 235 30.83 40.83 38.97
C LEU A 235 29.86 40.94 40.14
N GLU A 236 28.56 41.10 39.86
CA GLU A 236 27.50 41.14 40.88
C GLU A 236 27.41 39.82 41.64
N GLU A 237 27.32 38.68 40.93
CA GLU A 237 27.27 37.34 41.52
C GLU A 237 28.53 36.99 42.33
N LEU A 238 29.69 37.57 41.98
CA LEU A 238 30.94 37.45 42.73
C LEU A 238 30.99 38.36 43.97
N GLY A 239 29.98 39.19 44.20
CA GLY A 239 29.96 40.18 45.28
C GLY A 239 30.89 41.39 45.05
N ARG A 240 31.37 41.59 43.82
CA ARG A 240 32.27 42.70 43.43
C ARG A 240 31.45 43.91 42.98
N TYR A 241 30.55 44.37 43.84
CA TYR A 241 29.51 45.35 43.52
C TYR A 241 30.07 46.71 43.06
N ASP A 242 31.16 47.19 43.66
CA ASP A 242 31.78 48.46 43.25
C ASP A 242 32.34 48.39 41.83
N GLU A 243 32.97 47.27 41.46
CA GLU A 243 33.46 47.06 40.09
C GLU A 243 32.30 46.87 39.11
N SER A 244 31.26 46.14 39.50
CA SER A 244 30.03 46.00 38.70
C SER A 244 29.40 47.37 38.40
N ASN A 245 29.33 48.25 39.41
CA ASN A 245 28.86 49.63 39.25
C ASN A 245 29.78 50.46 38.33
N GLN A 246 31.10 50.34 38.44
CA GLN A 246 32.03 51.05 37.55
C GLN A 246 31.88 50.63 36.10
N VAL A 247 31.71 49.33 35.82
CA VAL A 247 31.44 48.84 34.47
C VAL A 247 30.08 49.35 33.99
N THR A 248 29.07 49.37 34.85
CA THR A 248 27.75 49.91 34.52
C THR A 248 27.81 51.38 34.16
N ASP A 249 28.51 52.20 34.94
CA ASP A 249 28.71 53.63 34.68
C ASP A 249 29.45 53.86 33.35
N TYR A 250 30.49 53.06 33.06
CA TYR A 250 31.16 53.07 31.76
C TYR A 250 30.20 52.82 30.60
N VAL A 251 29.30 51.83 30.73
CA VAL A 251 28.31 51.54 29.68
C VAL A 251 27.30 52.68 29.53
N LEU A 252 26.81 53.26 30.64
CA LEU A 252 25.89 54.40 30.62
C LEU A 252 26.49 55.64 29.94
N GLU A 253 27.78 55.91 30.18
CA GLU A 253 28.50 57.04 29.59
C GLU A 253 28.77 56.86 28.08
N ASN A 254 29.07 55.62 27.65
CA ASN A 254 29.48 55.34 26.28
C ASN A 254 28.34 54.84 25.37
N ALA A 255 27.20 54.46 25.94
CA ALA A 255 26.01 54.00 25.21
C ALA A 255 24.68 54.55 25.80
N PRO A 256 24.49 55.88 25.90
CA PRO A 256 23.38 56.50 26.63
C PRO A 256 22.00 56.34 25.98
N HIS A 257 21.91 55.75 24.78
CA HIS A 257 20.66 55.54 24.04
C HIS A 257 20.34 54.05 23.84
N ASN A 258 20.97 53.16 24.61
CA ASN A 258 20.77 51.72 24.48
C ASN A 258 19.40 51.27 25.00
N SER A 259 18.86 50.16 24.46
CA SER A 259 17.68 49.48 25.01
C SER A 259 17.94 48.87 26.39
N ALA A 260 19.20 48.61 26.74
CA ALA A 260 19.62 48.03 28.02
C ALA A 260 19.54 48.99 29.23
N LEU A 261 19.22 50.28 29.03
CA LEU A 261 19.19 51.29 30.10
C LEU A 261 18.41 50.87 31.36
N PRO A 262 17.17 50.32 31.27
CA PRO A 262 16.45 49.89 32.45
C PRO A 262 17.20 48.80 33.24
N TYR A 263 17.87 47.89 32.53
CA TYR A 263 18.63 46.80 33.14
C TYR A 263 19.94 47.28 33.76
N LEU A 264 20.63 48.26 33.15
CA LEU A 264 21.83 48.88 33.74
C LEU A 264 21.51 49.54 35.08
N TYR A 265 20.44 50.34 35.14
CA TYR A 265 19.99 50.96 36.39
C TYR A 265 19.47 49.91 37.40
N PHE A 266 18.83 48.84 36.92
CA PHE A 266 18.47 47.70 37.76
C PHE A 266 19.70 47.03 38.39
N TRP A 267 20.78 46.79 37.64
CA TRP A 267 22.02 46.24 38.18
C TRP A 267 22.60 47.13 39.28
N LYS A 268 22.64 48.46 39.09
CA LYS A 268 23.05 49.39 40.16
C LYS A 268 22.15 49.28 41.38
N ALA A 269 20.83 49.20 41.17
CA ALA A 269 19.88 49.05 42.25
C ALA A 269 20.12 47.77 43.07
N LEU A 270 20.36 46.65 42.38
CA LEU A 270 20.67 45.36 43.00
C LEU A 270 22.01 45.40 43.75
N ASN A 271 23.06 45.94 43.12
CA ASN A 271 24.37 46.14 43.75
C ASN A 271 24.25 46.96 45.05
N TYR A 272 23.57 48.12 45.01
CA TYR A 272 23.35 48.92 46.20
C TYR A 272 22.51 48.22 47.26
N PHE A 273 21.53 47.40 46.86
CA PHE A 273 20.76 46.60 47.79
C PHE A 273 21.65 45.61 48.54
N ASN A 274 22.49 44.87 47.81
CA ASN A 274 23.40 43.87 48.36
C ASN A 274 24.51 44.48 49.22
N MET A 275 24.93 45.71 48.92
CA MET A 275 25.82 46.52 49.78
C MET A 275 25.13 47.11 51.02
N GLY A 276 23.81 46.95 51.16
CA GLY A 276 23.03 47.51 52.27
C GLY A 276 22.68 49.00 52.14
N SER A 277 22.94 49.60 50.98
CA SER A 277 22.64 51.00 50.66
C SER A 277 21.23 51.15 50.08
N TYR A 278 20.20 50.88 50.89
CA TYR A 278 18.81 50.78 50.43
C TYR A 278 18.23 52.07 49.82
N ASP A 279 18.66 53.24 50.29
CA ASP A 279 18.23 54.52 49.71
C ASP A 279 18.78 54.69 48.29
N SER A 280 20.05 54.32 48.07
CA SER A 280 20.66 54.33 46.74
C SER A 280 20.00 53.29 45.84
N SER A 281 19.76 52.09 46.36
CA SER A 281 19.04 51.03 45.65
C SER A 281 17.65 51.50 45.19
N SER A 282 16.88 52.13 46.08
CA SER A 282 15.55 52.66 45.77
C SER A 282 15.59 53.75 44.70
N ARG A 283 16.60 54.63 44.73
CA ARG A 283 16.77 55.68 43.71
C ARG A 283 17.09 55.10 42.34
N GLU A 284 18.07 54.19 42.26
CA GLU A 284 18.45 53.57 40.99
C GLU A 284 17.31 52.70 40.43
N LEU A 285 16.55 51.99 41.28
CA LEU A 285 15.39 51.22 40.85
C LEU A 285 14.28 52.13 40.29
N ALA A 286 14.05 53.29 40.90
CA ALA A 286 13.09 54.26 40.37
C ALA A 286 13.50 54.82 39.00
N ILE A 287 14.80 55.00 38.77
CA ILE A 287 15.32 55.37 37.45
C ILE A 287 15.11 54.22 36.45
N ALA A 288 15.43 52.99 36.86
CA ALA A 288 15.19 51.79 36.04
C ALA A 288 13.72 51.66 35.63
N ASP A 289 12.79 51.82 36.57
CA ASP A 289 11.35 51.77 36.35
C ASP A 289 10.91 52.85 35.35
N SER A 290 11.40 54.08 35.54
CA SER A 290 11.12 55.20 34.62
C SER A 290 11.71 54.97 33.23
N CYS A 291 12.85 54.29 33.12
CA CYS A 291 13.45 53.94 31.84
C CYS A 291 12.69 52.83 31.12
N ALA A 292 12.03 51.91 31.84
CA ALA A 292 11.25 50.82 31.24
C ALA A 292 9.85 51.27 30.79
N GLN A 293 9.26 52.24 31.48
CA GLN A 293 7.86 52.60 31.29
C GLN A 293 7.56 53.16 29.88
N GLY A 294 6.55 52.58 29.22
CA GLY A 294 6.02 53.10 27.94
C GLY A 294 6.92 52.88 26.72
N ARG A 295 7.99 52.09 26.87
CA ARG A 295 8.88 51.70 25.78
C ARG A 295 8.36 50.47 25.05
N THR A 296 8.44 50.48 23.73
CA THR A 296 8.09 49.34 22.88
C THR A 296 9.27 48.41 22.61
N ASP A 297 10.49 48.90 22.83
CA ASP A 297 11.75 48.17 22.63
C ASP A 297 12.23 47.44 23.90
N VAL A 298 11.48 47.52 24.99
CA VAL A 298 11.74 46.83 26.25
C VAL A 298 10.60 45.85 26.52
N ASP A 299 10.92 44.57 26.73
CA ASP A 299 9.93 43.63 27.25
C ASP A 299 9.68 43.93 28.73
N TYR A 300 8.62 44.67 28.99
CA TYR A 300 8.25 45.10 30.33
C TYR A 300 7.97 43.92 31.27
N ASN A 301 7.42 42.81 30.76
CA ASN A 301 7.17 41.63 31.59
C ASN A 301 8.47 40.93 31.99
N TYR A 302 9.44 40.89 31.06
CA TYR A 302 10.78 40.39 31.35
C TYR A 302 11.54 41.31 32.31
N TYR A 303 11.43 42.62 32.17
CA TYR A 303 12.01 43.56 33.15
C TYR A 303 11.39 43.40 34.56
N GLU A 304 10.06 43.36 34.65
CA GLU A 304 9.35 43.24 35.93
C GLU A 304 9.62 41.91 36.65
N SER A 305 10.01 40.84 35.94
CA SER A 305 10.39 39.58 36.59
C SER A 305 11.62 39.73 37.49
N PHE A 306 12.49 40.71 37.22
CA PHE A 306 13.65 41.04 38.05
C PHE A 306 13.38 42.21 39.00
N ALA A 307 12.81 43.30 38.50
CA ALA A 307 12.59 44.53 39.28
C ALA A 307 11.53 44.36 40.38
N GLY A 308 10.46 43.59 40.11
CA GLY A 308 9.35 43.36 41.04
C GLY A 308 9.80 42.74 42.38
N PRO A 309 10.57 41.63 42.39
CA PRO A 309 11.14 41.08 43.61
C PRO A 309 11.99 42.06 44.41
N LEU A 310 12.88 42.83 43.75
CA LEU A 310 13.73 43.81 44.42
C LEU A 310 12.89 44.93 45.06
N ARG A 311 11.86 45.41 44.35
CA ARG A 311 10.90 46.40 44.84
C ARG A 311 10.20 45.91 46.12
N GLU A 312 9.75 44.66 46.12
CA GLU A 312 9.10 44.04 47.27
C GLU A 312 10.06 43.89 48.46
N PHE A 313 11.32 43.52 48.22
CA PHE A 313 12.33 43.48 49.29
C PHE A 313 12.61 44.87 49.88
N LEU A 314 12.67 45.92 49.06
CA LEU A 314 12.82 47.30 49.52
C LEU A 314 11.61 47.76 50.34
N GLU A 315 10.38 47.47 49.89
CA GLU A 315 9.16 47.77 50.65
C GLU A 315 9.12 47.03 51.99
N TYR A 316 9.48 45.74 52.00
CA TYR A 316 9.56 44.95 53.23
C TYR A 316 10.52 45.56 54.24
N ARG A 317 11.67 46.08 53.78
CA ARG A 317 12.64 46.75 54.65
C ARG A 317 12.11 48.04 55.26
N GLN A 318 11.21 48.73 54.57
CA GLN A 318 10.59 49.96 55.08
C GLN A 318 9.45 49.69 56.07
N ASN A 319 8.61 48.69 55.81
CA ASN A 319 7.34 48.53 56.52
C ASN A 319 7.12 47.15 57.20
N GLY A 320 8.06 46.20 57.03
CA GLY A 320 8.03 44.87 57.63
C GLY A 320 6.98 43.92 57.05
N LYS A 321 6.38 44.23 55.90
CA LYS A 321 5.30 43.45 55.28
C LYS A 321 5.69 42.99 53.89
N ILE A 322 5.39 41.72 53.60
CA ILE A 322 5.51 41.14 52.25
C ILE A 322 4.11 41.06 51.63
N ARG A 323 3.95 41.60 50.44
CA ARG A 323 2.73 41.55 49.62
C ARG A 323 2.92 40.53 48.50
N LEU A 324 2.21 39.41 48.62
CA LEU A 324 2.24 38.38 47.57
C LEU A 324 1.50 38.79 46.29
N SER A 325 0.70 39.85 46.31
CA SER A 325 -0.14 40.23 45.17
C SER A 325 0.67 40.58 43.91
N GLN A 326 1.82 41.24 44.07
CA GLN A 326 2.67 41.60 42.92
C GLN A 326 3.35 40.35 42.33
N LEU A 327 3.99 39.54 43.16
CA LEU A 327 4.59 38.25 42.76
C LEU A 327 3.57 37.29 42.14
N ALA A 328 2.36 37.22 42.71
CA ALA A 328 1.29 36.40 42.17
C ALA A 328 0.80 36.91 40.81
N THR A 329 0.75 38.22 40.59
CA THR A 329 0.34 38.80 39.30
C THR A 329 1.35 38.42 38.22
N LEU A 330 2.65 38.56 38.49
CA LEU A 330 3.71 38.16 37.56
C LEU A 330 3.67 36.65 37.27
N ASN A 331 3.69 35.81 38.30
CA ASN A 331 3.67 34.36 38.14
C ASN A 331 2.42 33.86 37.42
N ASN A 332 1.23 34.41 37.74
CA ASN A 332 -0.01 34.02 37.08
C ASN A 332 -0.05 34.50 35.63
N SER A 333 0.46 35.71 35.33
CA SER A 333 0.51 36.21 33.95
C SER A 333 1.41 35.35 33.06
N GLN A 334 2.58 34.94 33.58
CA GLN A 334 3.49 34.01 32.90
C GLN A 334 2.85 32.63 32.74
N ARG A 335 2.23 32.10 33.80
CA ARG A 335 1.54 30.80 33.74
C ARG A 335 0.40 30.81 32.72
N ASP A 336 -0.41 31.86 32.70
CA ASP A 336 -1.52 31.98 31.75
C ASP A 336 -1.01 32.14 30.32
N LEU A 337 0.10 32.85 30.11
CA LEU A 337 0.76 32.92 28.81
C LEU A 337 1.25 31.55 28.35
N LEU A 338 1.97 30.83 29.22
CA LEU A 338 2.46 29.47 28.95
C LEU A 338 1.31 28.51 28.65
N ASN A 339 0.25 28.53 29.46
CA ASN A 339 -0.95 27.72 29.22
C ASN A 339 -1.59 28.05 27.88
N ARG A 340 -1.72 29.34 27.51
CA ARG A 340 -2.27 29.74 26.20
C ARG A 340 -1.41 29.24 25.04
N LEU A 341 -0.09 29.32 25.17
CA LEU A 341 0.84 28.79 24.17
C LEU A 341 0.73 27.27 24.06
N GLU A 342 0.63 26.56 25.18
CA GLU A 342 0.46 25.11 25.22
C GLU A 342 -0.89 24.67 24.64
N TYR A 343 -1.99 25.34 24.99
CA TYR A 343 -3.30 25.09 24.39
C TYR A 343 -3.30 25.35 22.88
N THR A 344 -2.66 26.44 22.44
CA THR A 344 -2.52 26.75 21.02
C THR A 344 -1.74 25.65 20.31
N ARG A 345 -0.62 25.20 20.89
CA ARG A 345 0.18 24.09 20.38
C ARG A 345 -0.65 22.80 20.28
N LEU A 346 -1.32 22.39 21.35
CA LEU A 346 -2.14 21.17 21.36
C LEU A 346 -3.26 21.24 20.31
N ASP A 347 -3.90 22.39 20.15
CA ASP A 347 -4.93 22.58 19.12
C ASP A 347 -4.32 22.47 17.71
N THR A 348 -3.15 23.08 17.47
CA THR A 348 -2.44 22.94 16.19
C THR A 348 -2.04 21.51 15.88
N GLU A 349 -1.52 20.75 16.86
CA GLU A 349 -1.17 19.33 16.72
C GLU A 349 -2.42 18.49 16.42
N GLN A 350 -3.53 18.71 17.15
CA GLN A 350 -4.79 18.02 16.89
C GLN A 350 -5.35 18.36 15.51
N ASN A 351 -5.27 19.61 15.08
CA ASN A 351 -5.74 20.03 13.77
C ASN A 351 -4.90 19.45 12.63
N ALA A 352 -3.57 19.38 12.81
CA ALA A 352 -2.67 18.69 11.88
C ALA A 352 -3.02 17.20 11.77
N LEU A 353 -3.17 16.50 12.90
CA LEU A 353 -3.59 15.09 12.92
C LEU A 353 -4.98 14.88 12.30
N ARG A 354 -5.94 15.78 12.52
CA ARG A 354 -7.27 15.72 11.89
C ARG A 354 -7.17 15.92 10.38
N GLN A 355 -6.30 16.81 9.91
CA GLN A 355 -6.08 17.05 8.50
C GLN A 355 -5.44 15.83 7.82
N GLU A 356 -4.42 15.25 8.45
CA GLU A 356 -3.77 14.03 7.99
C GLU A 356 -4.75 12.85 7.94
N ASN A 357 -5.56 12.65 8.99
CA ASN A 357 -6.63 11.64 8.98
C ASN A 357 -7.68 11.87 7.89
N LYS A 358 -8.05 13.14 7.61
CA LYS A 358 -8.96 13.46 6.49
C LYS A 358 -8.32 13.08 5.14
N VAL A 359 -7.05 13.38 4.94
CA VAL A 359 -6.30 12.99 3.73
C VAL A 359 -6.28 11.47 3.58
N LEU A 360 -5.96 10.74 4.66
CA LEU A 360 -5.98 9.27 4.66
C LEU A 360 -7.38 8.71 4.35
N MET A 361 -8.43 9.29 4.93
CA MET A 361 -9.81 8.90 4.62
C MET A 361 -10.15 9.16 3.15
N LEU A 362 -9.76 10.31 2.59
CA LEU A 362 -9.96 10.63 1.18
C LEU A 362 -9.18 9.68 0.28
N LYS A 363 -7.95 9.32 0.65
CA LYS A 363 -7.12 8.33 -0.07
C LYS A 363 -7.78 6.96 -0.05
N ALA A 364 -8.18 6.45 1.10
CA ALA A 364 -8.89 5.17 1.22
C ALA A 364 -10.22 5.17 0.46
N GLN A 365 -10.94 6.30 0.44
CA GLN A 365 -12.13 6.44 -0.40
C GLN A 365 -11.79 6.42 -1.89
N ASN A 366 -10.72 7.08 -2.31
CA ASN A 366 -10.29 7.11 -3.70
C ASN A 366 -9.84 5.72 -4.17
N GLU A 367 -9.07 4.99 -3.35
CA GLU A 367 -8.69 3.60 -3.60
C GLU A 367 -9.92 2.70 -3.77
N ARG A 368 -10.93 2.83 -2.90
CA ARG A 368 -12.20 2.10 -3.04
C ARG A 368 -12.92 2.43 -4.34
N LYS A 369 -12.99 3.72 -4.73
CA LYS A 369 -13.60 4.14 -6.00
C LYS A 369 -12.85 3.57 -7.20
N THR A 370 -11.52 3.61 -7.18
CA THR A 370 -10.66 3.05 -8.23
C THR A 370 -10.84 1.54 -8.33
N ALA A 371 -10.92 0.82 -7.22
CA ALA A 371 -11.19 -0.61 -7.21
C ALA A 371 -12.56 -0.95 -7.83
N ILE A 372 -13.62 -0.20 -7.48
CA ILE A 372 -14.94 -0.36 -8.09
C ILE A 372 -14.90 -0.10 -9.60
N LEU A 373 -14.21 0.95 -10.04
CA LEU A 373 -14.01 1.26 -11.45
C LEU A 373 -13.35 0.10 -12.21
N ILE A 374 -12.28 -0.48 -11.65
CA ILE A 374 -11.59 -1.64 -12.23
C ILE A 374 -12.55 -2.84 -12.34
N ILE A 375 -13.34 -3.13 -11.30
CA ILE A 375 -14.33 -4.21 -11.30
C ILE A 375 -15.39 -3.98 -12.39
N CYS A 376 -15.91 -2.76 -12.51
CA CYS A 376 -16.87 -2.41 -13.56
C CYS A 376 -16.28 -2.58 -14.96
N LEU A 377 -15.02 -2.17 -15.17
CA LEU A 377 -14.32 -2.24 -16.44
C LEU A 377 -14.05 -3.70 -16.84
N LEU A 378 -13.63 -4.54 -15.89
CA LEU A 378 -13.51 -6.00 -16.08
C LEU A 378 -14.87 -6.64 -16.43
N GLY A 379 -15.94 -6.24 -15.74
CA GLY A 379 -17.30 -6.68 -16.03
C GLY A 379 -17.75 -6.34 -17.46
N ALA A 380 -17.48 -5.11 -17.91
CA ALA A 380 -17.78 -4.66 -19.27
C ALA A 380 -17.00 -5.45 -20.33
N ILE A 381 -15.72 -5.76 -20.08
CA ILE A 381 -14.91 -6.60 -20.96
C ILE A 381 -15.51 -8.01 -21.07
N ILE A 382 -15.90 -8.63 -19.95
CA ILE A 382 -16.53 -9.96 -19.95
C ILE A 382 -17.83 -9.94 -20.76
N ILE A 383 -18.70 -8.95 -20.56
CA ILE A 383 -19.94 -8.79 -21.33
C ILE A 383 -19.64 -8.64 -22.83
N GLY A 384 -18.65 -7.82 -23.19
CA GLY A 384 -18.21 -7.64 -24.57
C GLY A 384 -17.71 -8.94 -25.20
N LEU A 385 -16.91 -9.73 -24.48
CA LEU A 385 -16.43 -11.04 -24.93
C LEU A 385 -17.58 -12.03 -25.15
N VAL A 386 -18.56 -12.07 -24.24
CA VAL A 386 -19.76 -12.91 -24.38
C VAL A 386 -20.61 -12.48 -25.58
N ALA A 387 -20.79 -11.18 -25.80
CA ALA A 387 -21.51 -10.65 -26.95
C ALA A 387 -20.82 -11.03 -28.27
N LEU A 388 -19.50 -10.84 -28.36
CA LEU A 388 -18.70 -11.25 -29.52
C LEU A 388 -18.79 -12.75 -29.79
N TRP A 389 -18.71 -13.57 -28.75
CA TRP A 389 -18.87 -15.02 -28.87
C TRP A 389 -20.26 -15.41 -29.39
N ASN A 390 -21.32 -14.76 -28.88
CA ASN A 390 -22.68 -14.97 -29.35
C ASN A 390 -22.88 -14.57 -30.82
N ILE A 391 -22.28 -13.45 -31.26
CA ILE A 391 -22.33 -13.01 -32.66
C ILE A 391 -21.62 -14.03 -33.55
N GLN A 392 -20.43 -14.49 -33.16
CA GLN A 392 -19.70 -15.53 -33.91
C GLN A 392 -20.49 -16.84 -33.98
N LYS A 393 -21.13 -17.24 -32.87
CA LYS A 393 -22.00 -18.43 -32.83
C LYS A 393 -23.20 -18.29 -33.76
N ARG A 394 -23.86 -17.12 -33.79
CA ARG A 394 -24.97 -16.83 -34.72
C ARG A 394 -24.51 -16.88 -36.18
N LYS A 395 -23.37 -16.27 -36.50
CA LYS A 395 -22.78 -16.33 -37.86
C LYS A 395 -22.47 -17.76 -38.31
N ARG A 396 -21.99 -18.62 -37.41
CA ARG A 396 -21.79 -20.04 -37.74
C ARG A 396 -23.11 -20.75 -38.07
N LYS A 397 -24.15 -20.50 -37.28
CA LYS A 397 -25.49 -21.07 -37.55
C LYS A 397 -26.11 -20.59 -38.86
N THR A 398 -25.88 -19.34 -39.27
CA THR A 398 -26.41 -18.84 -40.54
C THR A 398 -25.71 -19.50 -41.73
N ILE A 399 -24.40 -19.74 -41.64
CA ILE A 399 -23.63 -20.46 -42.66
C ILE A 399 -24.12 -21.92 -42.77
N GLU A 400 -24.29 -22.61 -41.64
CA GLU A 400 -24.81 -23.99 -41.63
C GLU A 400 -26.26 -24.09 -42.15
N ALA A 401 -27.07 -23.05 -41.98
CA ALA A 401 -28.42 -22.99 -42.53
C ALA A 401 -28.44 -22.73 -44.04
N GLU A 402 -27.51 -21.90 -44.53
CA GLU A 402 -27.31 -21.61 -45.95
C GLU A 402 -26.83 -22.86 -46.70
N GLU A 403 -25.85 -23.59 -46.14
CA GLU A 403 -25.38 -24.88 -46.68
C GLU A 403 -26.50 -25.94 -46.73
N ARG A 404 -27.43 -25.95 -45.76
CA ARG A 404 -28.60 -26.83 -45.77
C ARG A 404 -29.66 -26.42 -46.78
N ALA A 405 -29.87 -25.12 -46.96
CA ALA A 405 -30.80 -24.60 -47.96
C ALA A 405 -30.30 -24.92 -49.38
N GLU A 406 -28.99 -24.76 -49.63
CA GLU A 406 -28.38 -25.19 -50.91
C GLU A 406 -28.51 -26.71 -51.12
N ALA A 407 -28.31 -27.52 -50.09
CA ALA A 407 -28.50 -28.98 -50.20
C ALA A 407 -29.97 -29.36 -50.48
N LEU A 408 -30.94 -28.66 -49.89
CA LEU A 408 -32.36 -28.85 -50.14
C LEU A 408 -32.77 -28.40 -51.55
N GLN A 409 -32.24 -27.25 -52.02
CA GLN A 409 -32.48 -26.76 -53.37
C GLN A 409 -31.96 -27.77 -54.40
N LYS A 410 -30.78 -28.36 -54.15
CA LYS A 410 -30.19 -29.40 -54.99
C LYS A 410 -31.03 -30.68 -55.01
N MET A 411 -31.62 -31.07 -53.87
CA MET A 411 -32.57 -32.19 -53.80
C MET A 411 -33.90 -31.88 -54.52
N VAL A 412 -34.37 -30.64 -54.48
CA VAL A 412 -35.60 -30.21 -55.19
C VAL A 412 -35.39 -30.17 -56.70
N ASP A 413 -34.22 -29.72 -57.16
CA ASP A 413 -33.87 -29.74 -58.58
C ASP A 413 -33.76 -31.18 -59.10
N GLU A 414 -33.18 -32.10 -58.31
CA GLU A 414 -33.17 -33.55 -58.60
C GLU A 414 -34.58 -34.17 -58.60
N LEU A 415 -35.50 -33.71 -57.74
CA LEU A 415 -36.90 -34.14 -57.70
C LEU A 415 -37.73 -33.62 -58.89
N SER A 416 -37.37 -32.46 -59.45
CA SER A 416 -38.07 -31.86 -60.59
C SER A 416 -37.71 -32.51 -61.93
N ALA A 417 -36.50 -33.06 -62.06
CA ALA A 417 -36.01 -33.69 -63.28
C ALA A 417 -36.52 -35.14 -63.49
N SER A 418 -37.10 -35.77 -62.47
CA SER A 418 -37.58 -37.15 -62.53
C SER A 418 -39.09 -37.22 -62.28
N LYS A 419 -39.88 -36.90 -63.31
CA LYS A 419 -41.33 -37.09 -63.28
C LYS A 419 -41.81 -37.87 -64.51
N THR A 420 -41.51 -39.16 -64.57
CA THR A 420 -42.30 -40.10 -65.38
C THR A 420 -42.27 -41.53 -64.80
N LEU A 421 -43.42 -41.94 -64.24
CA LEU A 421 -43.95 -43.32 -64.13
C LEU A 421 -43.03 -44.45 -63.58
N SER A 422 -42.88 -44.49 -62.25
CA SER A 422 -43.02 -45.65 -61.34
C SER A 422 -42.93 -45.02 -59.92
N SER A 423 -43.64 -45.35 -58.84
CA SER A 423 -44.09 -46.61 -58.28
C SER A 423 -44.56 -46.27 -56.85
N GLU A 424 -45.86 -46.29 -56.55
CA GLU A 424 -46.36 -46.25 -55.14
C GLU A 424 -45.70 -47.37 -54.30
N HIS A 425 -45.36 -48.47 -54.99
CA HIS A 425 -44.61 -49.59 -54.45
C HIS A 425 -43.17 -49.24 -54.02
N GLU A 426 -42.50 -48.30 -54.67
CA GLU A 426 -41.14 -47.87 -54.29
C GLU A 426 -41.14 -46.87 -53.13
N SER A 427 -42.18 -46.05 -52.99
CA SER A 427 -42.34 -45.22 -51.80
C SER A 427 -42.64 -46.06 -50.57
N LEU A 428 -43.51 -47.08 -50.70
CA LEU A 428 -43.78 -48.03 -49.62
C LEU A 428 -42.54 -48.85 -49.27
N ARG A 429 -41.83 -49.39 -50.29
CA ARG A 429 -40.57 -50.11 -50.11
C ARG A 429 -39.50 -49.25 -49.42
N ARG A 430 -39.38 -47.97 -49.80
CA ARG A 430 -38.46 -47.03 -49.14
C ARG A 430 -38.86 -46.73 -47.69
N ALA A 431 -40.15 -46.57 -47.41
CA ALA A 431 -40.65 -46.36 -46.04
C ALA A 431 -40.38 -47.58 -45.14
N MET A 432 -40.61 -48.80 -45.64
CA MET A 432 -40.29 -50.04 -44.93
C MET A 432 -38.78 -50.19 -44.68
N LEU A 433 -37.93 -49.86 -45.67
CA LEU A 433 -36.48 -49.84 -45.48
C LEU A 433 -36.03 -48.79 -44.46
N GLN A 434 -36.67 -47.61 -44.43
CA GLN A 434 -36.41 -46.58 -43.42
C GLN A 434 -36.80 -47.05 -42.02
N GLN A 435 -37.97 -47.67 -41.85
CA GLN A 435 -38.39 -48.24 -40.58
C GLN A 435 -37.44 -49.34 -40.10
N LEU A 436 -37.04 -50.25 -40.98
CA LEU A 436 -36.04 -51.29 -40.67
C LEU A 436 -34.67 -50.69 -40.31
N GLY A 437 -34.28 -49.60 -40.99
CA GLY A 437 -33.07 -48.85 -40.70
C GLY A 437 -33.09 -48.15 -39.33
N ILE A 438 -34.24 -47.63 -38.90
CA ILE A 438 -34.42 -47.06 -37.55
C ILE A 438 -34.29 -48.16 -36.50
N ILE A 439 -34.94 -49.31 -36.70
CA ILE A 439 -34.82 -50.47 -35.81
C ILE A 439 -33.34 -50.91 -35.69
N LYS A 440 -32.62 -50.94 -36.82
CA LYS A 440 -31.18 -51.28 -36.84
C LYS A 440 -30.32 -50.25 -36.12
N MET A 441 -30.53 -48.95 -36.35
CA MET A 441 -29.77 -47.88 -35.71
C MET A 441 -29.88 -47.92 -34.18
N VAL A 442 -31.08 -48.19 -33.64
CA VAL A 442 -31.28 -48.37 -32.20
C VAL A 442 -30.59 -49.63 -31.68
N ALA A 443 -30.56 -50.70 -32.48
CA ALA A 443 -29.86 -51.93 -32.11
C ALA A 443 -28.32 -51.76 -32.09
N GLU A 444 -27.77 -50.91 -32.96
CA GLU A 444 -26.35 -50.53 -33.00
C GLU A 444 -25.95 -49.66 -31.79
N THR A 445 -26.85 -48.78 -31.33
CA THR A 445 -26.63 -47.86 -30.19
C THR A 445 -27.70 -48.01 -29.10
N PRO A 446 -27.65 -49.08 -28.28
CA PRO A 446 -28.74 -49.48 -27.39
C PRO A 446 -28.80 -48.67 -26.09
N THR A 447 -29.09 -47.37 -26.18
CA THR A 447 -29.36 -46.51 -25.01
C THR A 447 -30.79 -46.71 -24.50
N GLU A 448 -31.03 -46.52 -23.20
CA GLU A 448 -32.39 -46.58 -22.59
C GLU A 448 -33.38 -45.68 -23.34
N GLN A 449 -32.95 -44.47 -23.72
CA GLN A 449 -33.77 -43.52 -24.47
C GLN A 449 -34.14 -44.04 -25.88
N ASN A 450 -33.19 -44.65 -26.61
CA ASN A 450 -33.45 -45.22 -27.94
C ASN A 450 -34.38 -46.44 -27.86
N ARG A 451 -34.25 -47.25 -26.79
CA ARG A 451 -35.11 -48.43 -26.55
C ARG A 451 -36.53 -48.02 -26.15
N ASP A 452 -36.67 -47.00 -25.31
CA ASP A 452 -37.98 -46.46 -24.93
C ASP A 452 -38.70 -45.80 -26.12
N MET A 453 -37.96 -45.12 -27.00
CA MET A 453 -38.50 -44.59 -28.26
C MET A 453 -39.07 -45.69 -29.16
N LEU A 454 -38.36 -46.81 -29.36
CA LEU A 454 -38.89 -47.94 -30.13
C LEU A 454 -40.11 -48.58 -29.47
N ARG A 455 -40.09 -48.79 -28.15
CA ARG A 455 -41.24 -49.34 -27.42
C ARG A 455 -42.49 -48.47 -27.56
N LYS A 456 -42.34 -47.14 -27.53
CA LYS A 456 -43.46 -46.21 -27.71
C LYS A 456 -44.00 -46.19 -29.14
N ILE A 457 -43.15 -46.37 -30.14
CA ILE A 457 -43.58 -46.48 -31.53
C ILE A 457 -44.30 -47.82 -31.75
N SER A 458 -43.81 -48.92 -31.15
CA SER A 458 -44.42 -50.24 -31.29
C SER A 458 -45.69 -50.44 -30.45
N SER A 459 -45.86 -49.74 -29.32
CA SER A 459 -47.02 -49.88 -28.44
C SER A 459 -48.27 -49.11 -28.90
N VAL A 460 -48.13 -48.23 -29.88
CA VAL A 460 -49.23 -47.44 -30.47
C VAL A 460 -50.04 -48.25 -31.50
N GLU A 461 -49.52 -49.39 -31.96
CA GLU A 461 -50.21 -50.32 -32.88
C GLU A 461 -50.22 -51.74 -32.26
N ASN A 462 -51.31 -52.04 -31.53
CA ASN A 462 -51.66 -53.33 -30.91
C ASN A 462 -50.69 -53.88 -29.84
N GLY A 463 -51.23 -54.14 -28.64
CA GLY A 463 -50.50 -54.45 -27.40
C GLY A 463 -49.40 -55.51 -27.55
N SER A 464 -48.14 -55.08 -27.43
CA SER A 464 -46.98 -55.95 -27.41
C SER A 464 -46.57 -56.29 -25.98
N ASP A 465 -46.51 -57.60 -25.68
CA ASP A 465 -46.16 -58.20 -24.39
C ASP A 465 -44.65 -58.08 -24.08
N GLY A 466 -44.18 -56.85 -23.85
CA GLY A 466 -42.80 -56.56 -23.45
C GLY A 466 -41.72 -56.67 -24.54
N SER A 467 -42.08 -56.86 -25.81
CA SER A 467 -41.13 -56.87 -26.93
C SER A 467 -40.68 -55.47 -27.36
N LEU A 468 -39.45 -55.33 -27.85
CA LEU A 468 -38.88 -54.05 -28.31
C LEU A 468 -39.42 -53.59 -29.67
N VAL A 469 -40.06 -54.50 -30.42
CA VAL A 469 -40.61 -54.28 -31.75
C VAL A 469 -41.90 -55.10 -31.89
N ASN A 470 -42.85 -54.64 -32.72
CA ASN A 470 -44.01 -55.43 -33.14
C ASN A 470 -43.57 -56.42 -34.24
N TRP A 471 -43.62 -57.71 -33.93
CA TRP A 471 -43.11 -58.77 -34.82
C TRP A 471 -43.99 -59.02 -36.04
N GLU A 472 -45.31 -58.80 -35.96
CA GLU A 472 -46.21 -58.92 -37.11
C GLU A 472 -45.81 -57.91 -38.20
N ASN A 473 -45.61 -56.65 -37.80
CA ASN A 473 -45.14 -55.60 -38.70
C ASN A 473 -43.74 -55.91 -39.29
N VAL A 474 -42.83 -56.48 -38.49
CA VAL A 474 -41.50 -56.89 -38.98
C VAL A 474 -41.62 -57.99 -40.02
N TYR A 475 -42.44 -59.00 -39.78
CA TYR A 475 -42.65 -60.09 -40.74
C TYR A 475 -43.27 -59.60 -42.04
N ASP A 476 -44.27 -58.71 -41.97
CA ASP A 476 -44.86 -58.07 -43.14
C ASP A 476 -43.83 -57.24 -43.91
N MET A 477 -42.95 -56.50 -43.22
CA MET A 477 -41.86 -55.79 -43.86
C MET A 477 -40.88 -56.75 -44.54
N ILE A 478 -40.53 -57.87 -43.91
CA ILE A 478 -39.63 -58.87 -44.50
C ILE A 478 -40.28 -59.51 -45.73
N ASP A 479 -41.55 -59.86 -45.69
CA ASP A 479 -42.28 -60.43 -46.82
C ASP A 479 -42.38 -59.43 -47.98
N ASN A 480 -42.67 -58.16 -47.70
CA ASN A 480 -42.74 -57.15 -48.75
C ASN A 480 -41.36 -56.79 -49.35
N LEU A 481 -40.29 -56.77 -48.53
CA LEU A 481 -38.94 -56.39 -48.97
C LEU A 481 -38.16 -57.53 -49.62
N TYR A 482 -38.41 -58.78 -49.18
CA TYR A 482 -37.70 -59.98 -49.58
C TYR A 482 -38.64 -61.01 -50.21
N SER A 483 -39.53 -60.54 -51.07
CA SER A 483 -40.36 -61.37 -51.96
C SER A 483 -41.17 -62.47 -51.25
N GLY A 484 -41.68 -62.28 -50.04
CA GLY A 484 -42.48 -63.26 -49.28
C GLY A 484 -41.67 -64.27 -48.47
N PHE A 485 -40.43 -63.92 -48.10
CA PHE A 485 -39.46 -64.81 -47.47
C PHE A 485 -39.95 -65.43 -46.14
N HIS A 486 -40.53 -64.63 -45.24
CA HIS A 486 -41.00 -65.11 -43.94
C HIS A 486 -42.19 -66.08 -44.10
N SER A 487 -43.20 -65.72 -44.91
CA SER A 487 -44.33 -66.61 -45.20
C SER A 487 -43.90 -67.96 -45.77
N ARG A 488 -42.92 -67.98 -46.68
CA ARG A 488 -42.36 -69.24 -47.21
C ARG A 488 -41.59 -70.04 -46.17
N LEU A 489 -40.76 -69.37 -45.37
CA LEU A 489 -40.00 -70.00 -44.29
C LEU A 489 -40.93 -70.68 -43.28
N HIS A 490 -41.97 -69.97 -42.85
CA HIS A 490 -42.96 -70.47 -41.89
C HIS A 490 -43.75 -71.66 -42.45
N ASN A 491 -44.20 -71.59 -43.71
CA ASN A 491 -44.95 -72.69 -44.33
C ASN A 491 -44.11 -73.97 -44.53
N ARG A 492 -42.82 -73.84 -44.88
CA ARG A 492 -41.95 -75.00 -45.18
C ARG A 492 -41.26 -75.57 -43.93
N HIS A 493 -40.88 -74.72 -42.97
CA HIS A 493 -40.08 -75.11 -41.81
C HIS A 493 -40.70 -74.75 -40.45
N GLY A 494 -41.90 -74.18 -40.39
CA GLY A 494 -42.57 -73.78 -39.14
C GLY A 494 -42.91 -74.95 -38.21
N ASN A 495 -42.96 -76.19 -38.72
CA ASN A 495 -43.10 -77.40 -37.90
C ASN A 495 -41.80 -77.84 -37.21
N VAL A 496 -40.65 -77.29 -37.63
CA VAL A 496 -39.30 -77.68 -37.16
C VAL A 496 -38.61 -76.52 -36.40
N LEU A 497 -38.84 -75.29 -36.84
CA LEU A 497 -38.35 -74.07 -36.22
C LEU A 497 -39.35 -73.57 -35.16
N ASN A 498 -38.84 -73.03 -34.06
CA ASN A 498 -39.68 -72.27 -33.13
C ASN A 498 -39.72 -70.78 -33.51
N GLU A 499 -40.72 -70.06 -33.01
CA GLU A 499 -40.92 -68.63 -33.27
C GLU A 499 -39.64 -67.79 -33.02
N LYS A 500 -38.88 -68.07 -31.96
CA LYS A 500 -37.63 -67.35 -31.67
C LYS A 500 -36.51 -67.65 -32.67
N GLU A 501 -36.53 -68.81 -33.31
CA GLU A 501 -35.62 -69.15 -34.41
C GLU A 501 -36.03 -68.45 -35.71
N GLU A 502 -37.34 -68.36 -36.01
CA GLU A 502 -37.88 -67.59 -37.14
C GLU A 502 -37.57 -66.09 -37.03
N GLN A 503 -37.73 -65.50 -35.84
CA GLN A 503 -37.35 -64.11 -35.53
C GLN A 503 -35.88 -63.83 -35.86
N ILE A 504 -34.98 -64.76 -35.51
CA ILE A 504 -33.55 -64.62 -35.77
C ILE A 504 -33.28 -64.68 -37.28
N ILE A 505 -33.90 -65.60 -38.00
CA ILE A 505 -33.72 -65.74 -39.46
C ILE A 505 -34.25 -64.51 -40.19
N ALA A 506 -35.42 -64.00 -39.81
CA ALA A 506 -36.02 -62.79 -40.38
C ALA A 506 -35.08 -61.58 -40.26
N LEU A 507 -34.48 -61.36 -39.09
CA LEU A 507 -33.51 -60.29 -38.88
C LEU A 507 -32.17 -60.54 -39.60
N MET A 508 -31.74 -61.79 -39.75
CA MET A 508 -30.55 -62.13 -40.54
C MET A 508 -30.73 -61.79 -42.02
N VAL A 509 -31.91 -62.07 -42.59
CA VAL A 509 -32.25 -61.74 -43.98
C VAL A 509 -32.22 -60.24 -44.22
N ALA A 510 -32.64 -59.47 -43.22
CA ALA A 510 -32.55 -58.01 -43.18
C ALA A 510 -31.14 -57.46 -42.92
N GLY A 511 -30.13 -58.31 -42.71
CA GLY A 511 -28.73 -57.89 -42.54
C GLY A 511 -28.40 -57.34 -41.16
N PHE A 512 -29.12 -57.77 -40.11
CA PHE A 512 -28.78 -57.45 -38.72
C PHE A 512 -27.63 -58.32 -38.21
N SER A 513 -26.68 -57.71 -37.51
CA SER A 513 -25.57 -58.44 -36.88
C SER A 513 -26.05 -59.26 -35.68
N THR A 514 -25.26 -60.26 -35.25
CA THR A 514 -25.59 -61.08 -34.06
C THR A 514 -25.77 -60.21 -32.80
N LYS A 515 -25.02 -59.10 -32.70
CA LYS A 515 -25.14 -58.15 -31.59
C LYS A 515 -26.46 -57.38 -31.67
N GLU A 516 -26.84 -56.89 -32.85
CA GLU A 516 -28.11 -56.19 -33.04
C GLU A 516 -29.33 -57.11 -32.79
N ILE A 517 -29.28 -58.34 -33.29
CA ILE A 517 -30.33 -59.35 -33.07
C ILE A 517 -30.52 -59.63 -31.57
N SER A 518 -29.43 -59.69 -30.79
CA SER A 518 -29.49 -59.89 -29.33
C SER A 518 -30.23 -58.72 -28.63
N VAL A 519 -30.05 -57.49 -29.12
CA VAL A 519 -30.69 -56.30 -28.57
C VAL A 519 -32.20 -56.27 -28.88
N ILE A 520 -32.58 -56.60 -30.12
CA ILE A 520 -33.99 -56.59 -30.57
C ILE A 520 -34.79 -57.72 -29.94
N THR A 521 -34.22 -58.93 -29.89
CA THR A 521 -34.91 -60.12 -29.35
C THR A 521 -34.87 -60.22 -27.83
N GLY A 522 -34.09 -59.37 -27.15
CA GLY A 522 -33.90 -59.40 -25.69
C GLY A 522 -33.12 -60.60 -25.17
N GLN A 523 -32.40 -61.33 -26.04
CA GLN A 523 -31.62 -62.52 -25.69
C GLN A 523 -30.12 -62.20 -25.64
N SER A 524 -29.32 -62.98 -24.91
CA SER A 524 -27.86 -62.80 -24.91
C SER A 524 -27.25 -63.15 -26.28
N ALA A 525 -26.15 -62.50 -26.66
CA ALA A 525 -25.44 -62.81 -27.92
C ALA A 525 -25.01 -64.28 -27.99
N ALA A 526 -24.61 -64.89 -26.87
CA ALA A 526 -24.29 -66.32 -26.78
C ALA A 526 -25.50 -67.20 -27.12
N THR A 527 -26.69 -66.85 -26.63
CA THR A 527 -27.95 -67.54 -26.97
C THR A 527 -28.26 -67.45 -28.45
N ILE A 528 -28.00 -66.30 -29.09
CA ILE A 528 -28.19 -66.14 -30.54
C ILE A 528 -27.23 -67.05 -31.33
N TYR A 529 -25.96 -67.17 -30.94
CA TYR A 529 -25.02 -68.11 -31.59
C TYR A 529 -25.47 -69.57 -31.46
N VAL A 530 -25.93 -69.97 -30.27
CA VAL A 530 -26.45 -71.33 -30.03
C VAL A 530 -27.69 -71.59 -30.88
N ARG A 531 -28.63 -70.65 -30.95
CA ARG A 531 -29.83 -70.77 -31.79
C ARG A 531 -29.49 -70.82 -33.28
N LYS A 532 -28.53 -70.02 -33.77
CA LYS A 532 -28.05 -70.13 -35.17
C LYS A 532 -27.46 -71.53 -35.46
N SER A 533 -26.73 -72.11 -34.51
CA SER A 533 -26.23 -73.48 -34.63
C SER A 533 -27.35 -74.54 -34.60
N SER A 534 -28.37 -74.34 -33.75
CA SER A 534 -29.60 -75.16 -33.72
C SER A 534 -30.34 -75.11 -35.05
N VAL A 535 -30.60 -73.90 -35.57
CA VAL A 535 -31.22 -73.65 -36.88
C VAL A 535 -30.44 -74.35 -37.99
N ARG A 536 -29.11 -74.22 -38.01
CA ARG A 536 -28.23 -74.90 -38.97
C ARG A 536 -28.41 -76.42 -38.96
N LYS A 537 -28.45 -77.04 -37.77
CA LYS A 537 -28.67 -78.49 -37.63
C LYS A 537 -30.08 -78.91 -38.04
N LYS A 538 -31.10 -78.12 -37.68
CA LYS A 538 -32.51 -78.39 -37.99
C LYS A 538 -32.84 -78.28 -39.48
N LEU A 539 -32.21 -77.33 -40.16
CA LEU A 539 -32.38 -77.09 -41.60
C LEU A 539 -31.39 -77.90 -42.47
N GLY A 540 -30.45 -78.62 -41.86
CA GLY A 540 -29.46 -79.42 -42.60
C GLY A 540 -28.40 -78.61 -43.35
N VAL A 541 -28.18 -77.34 -43.00
CA VAL A 541 -27.27 -76.45 -43.72
C VAL A 541 -25.80 -76.88 -43.52
N PRO A 542 -25.01 -77.11 -44.58
CA PRO A 542 -23.60 -77.52 -44.49
C PRO A 542 -22.74 -76.57 -43.64
N GLU A 543 -21.74 -77.07 -42.91
CA GLU A 543 -20.98 -76.29 -41.90
C GLU A 543 -20.36 -74.98 -42.39
N LYS A 544 -20.06 -74.85 -43.69
CA LYS A 544 -19.41 -73.67 -44.29
C LYS A 544 -20.34 -72.75 -45.07
N GLU A 545 -21.62 -73.08 -45.16
CA GLU A 545 -22.59 -72.34 -45.96
C GLU A 545 -23.37 -71.33 -45.11
N ASP A 546 -23.74 -70.17 -45.67
CA ASP A 546 -24.53 -69.17 -44.95
C ASP A 546 -26.01 -69.59 -44.89
N ILE A 547 -26.64 -69.50 -43.70
CA ILE A 547 -28.02 -69.94 -43.48
C ILE A 547 -29.01 -69.16 -44.35
N VAL A 548 -28.78 -67.85 -44.56
CA VAL A 548 -29.65 -67.02 -45.39
C VAL A 548 -29.44 -67.34 -46.87
N ALA A 549 -28.19 -67.56 -47.30
CA ALA A 549 -27.90 -67.97 -48.67
C ALA A 549 -28.54 -69.33 -49.02
N PHE A 550 -28.42 -70.31 -48.13
CA PHE A 550 -29.05 -71.63 -48.28
C PHE A 550 -30.58 -71.51 -48.40
N LEU A 551 -31.22 -70.79 -47.48
CA LEU A 551 -32.69 -70.60 -47.49
C LEU A 551 -33.18 -69.80 -48.70
N ARG A 552 -32.38 -68.88 -49.26
CA ARG A 552 -32.73 -68.17 -50.50
C ARG A 552 -32.63 -69.07 -51.72
N GLN A 553 -31.61 -69.91 -51.82
CA GLN A 553 -31.47 -70.88 -52.91
C GLN A 553 -32.58 -71.94 -52.88
N GLU A 554 -33.00 -72.35 -51.69
CA GLU A 554 -34.11 -73.28 -51.52
C GLU A 554 -35.49 -72.66 -51.85
N THR A 555 -35.59 -71.33 -51.95
CA THR A 555 -36.85 -70.61 -52.19
C THR A 555 -37.00 -70.01 -53.60
N ASP A 556 -35.97 -70.14 -54.44
CA ASP A 556 -36.02 -69.78 -55.87
C ASP A 556 -36.31 -71.00 -56.78
N ASP A 557 -36.40 -72.22 -56.22
CA ASP A 557 -36.96 -73.46 -56.79
C ASP A 557 -38.31 -73.82 -56.12
#